data_AF-A0A4U0V6W5-F1
#
_entry.id   AF-A0A4U0V6W5-F1
#
_cell.length_a   1.000
_cell.length_b   1.000
_cell.length_c   1.000
_cell.angle_alpha   90.00
_cell.angle_beta   90.00
_cell.angle_gamma   90.00
#
_symmetry.space_group_name_H-M   'P 1'
#
loop_
_entity.id
_entity.type
_entity.pdbx_description
1 polymer ?
#
loop_
_entity_poly.entity_id
_entity_poly.type
_entity_poly.pdbx_seq_one_letter_code
_entity_poly.pdbx_strand_id
1 'polypeptide(L)'
;MTTDKIHMNSSSSFIPPRQSRRRRLLVFFITGNPGLIEYYRTFLTHLYAIVSRFTSLQGVDLHLFGQSLGGFGIHQHGDAAHEDELPLGLEAQIQRVHHTLLDAAQSMRISDGDRPVKVVLVGHSVGAYILLEILRLQQESRRQDKLQTQYVEIVGGILSLVTRFPHDAAATTAAFIKSKWGIRQALHMAKDEIATITEDRWDDELWGAAVASSSPKTKLFFYFGENDHWVADRTRDELIAARAYQTTRGEEWRPKMEIDQNNIPHGFCIKHSVPTAEK
;
A
#
# COMPACT_ATOMS: atom_id res chain seq x y z
N MET A 1 9.00 -19.36 -10.46
CA MET A 1 9.14 -18.09 -11.21
C MET A 1 8.73 -16.98 -10.27
N THR A 2 9.56 -15.95 -10.09
CA THR A 2 9.20 -14.76 -9.30
C THR A 2 8.31 -13.87 -10.15
N THR A 3 7.10 -13.55 -9.68
CA THR A 3 6.13 -12.74 -10.46
C THR A 3 6.23 -11.29 -10.04
N ASP A 4 6.36 -10.37 -11.01
CA ASP A 4 6.47 -8.93 -10.69
C ASP A 4 5.19 -8.32 -10.11
N LYS A 5 4.04 -8.99 -10.29
CA LYS A 5 2.73 -8.57 -9.75
C LYS A 5 2.00 -9.75 -9.11
N ILE A 6 1.21 -9.46 -8.07
CA ILE A 6 0.28 -10.37 -7.42
C ILE A 6 -1.12 -9.77 -7.55
N HIS A 7 -2.04 -10.49 -8.18
CA HIS A 7 -3.45 -10.14 -8.26
C HIS A 7 -4.29 -11.35 -7.85
N MET A 8 -5.08 -11.19 -6.79
CA MET A 8 -6.03 -12.18 -6.28
C MET A 8 -7.44 -11.61 -6.43
N ASN A 9 -8.38 -12.42 -6.93
CA ASN A 9 -9.76 -12.01 -7.15
C ASN A 9 -10.72 -13.18 -6.91
N SER A 10 -11.98 -12.85 -6.59
CA SER A 10 -13.03 -13.81 -6.27
C SER A 10 -13.60 -14.47 -7.54
N SER A 11 -12.80 -15.32 -8.18
CA SER A 11 -13.10 -15.99 -9.46
C SER A 11 -14.21 -17.05 -9.34
N SER A 12 -15.45 -16.59 -9.20
CA SER A 12 -16.64 -17.44 -9.31
C SER A 12 -16.95 -17.76 -10.77
N SER A 13 -16.51 -18.93 -11.23
CA SER A 13 -17.04 -19.58 -12.44
C SER A 13 -18.58 -19.60 -12.40
N PHE A 14 -19.21 -19.35 -13.56
CA PHE A 14 -20.65 -19.05 -13.73
C PHE A 14 -21.12 -17.70 -13.16
N ILE A 15 -21.08 -16.67 -14.01
CA ILE A 15 -21.79 -15.40 -13.80
C ILE A 15 -23.09 -15.41 -14.64
N PRO A 16 -24.28 -15.52 -14.03
CA PRO A 16 -25.54 -15.28 -14.75
C PRO A 16 -25.68 -13.79 -15.12
N PRO A 17 -26.25 -13.44 -16.29
CA PRO A 17 -26.04 -12.16 -16.97
C PRO A 17 -26.83 -10.96 -16.40
N ARG A 18 -26.98 -10.83 -15.07
CA ARG A 18 -27.80 -9.77 -14.42
C ARG A 18 -27.22 -9.17 -13.11
N GLN A 19 -25.90 -9.02 -12.98
CA GLN A 19 -25.29 -8.37 -11.79
C GLN A 19 -24.29 -7.22 -12.06
N SER A 20 -24.69 -6.24 -12.89
CA SER A 20 -24.04 -4.92 -13.03
C SER A 20 -24.13 -4.01 -11.77
N ARG A 21 -24.16 -4.59 -10.57
CA ARG A 21 -24.43 -3.89 -9.30
C ARG A 21 -23.63 -4.37 -8.07
N ARG A 22 -22.70 -5.33 -8.19
CA ARG A 22 -21.82 -5.68 -7.07
C ARG A 22 -20.95 -4.49 -6.67
N ARG A 23 -20.82 -4.27 -5.35
CA ARG A 23 -19.85 -3.31 -4.80
C ARG A 23 -18.46 -3.91 -4.99
N ARG A 24 -17.55 -3.20 -5.63
CA ARG A 24 -16.15 -3.62 -5.82
C ARG A 24 -15.25 -2.96 -4.77
N LEU A 25 -14.37 -3.76 -4.17
CA LEU A 25 -13.33 -3.35 -3.24
C LEU A 25 -11.98 -3.80 -3.79
N LEU A 26 -11.07 -2.85 -3.97
CA LEU A 26 -9.67 -3.07 -4.31
C LEU A 26 -8.81 -2.82 -3.06
N VAL A 27 -8.13 -3.86 -2.59
CA VAL A 27 -7.01 -3.73 -1.64
C VAL A 27 -5.74 -3.60 -2.47
N PHE A 28 -5.09 -2.44 -2.43
CA PHE A 28 -3.90 -2.16 -3.25
C PHE A 28 -2.66 -2.03 -2.36
N PHE A 29 -1.71 -2.95 -2.53
CA PHE A 29 -0.52 -3.09 -1.70
C PHE A 29 0.73 -2.49 -2.34
N ILE A 30 1.43 -1.64 -1.59
CA ILE A 30 2.65 -0.93 -1.98
C ILE A 30 3.82 -1.46 -1.15
N THR A 31 4.85 -1.96 -1.83
CA THR A 31 5.97 -2.67 -1.20
C THR A 31 6.98 -1.72 -0.55
N GLY A 32 7.64 -2.22 0.49
CA GLY A 32 8.84 -1.61 1.08
C GLY A 32 10.12 -2.09 0.40
N ASN A 33 11.19 -1.30 0.53
CA ASN A 33 12.52 -1.54 -0.01
C ASN A 33 13.18 -2.80 0.63
N PRO A 34 13.77 -3.75 -0.14
CA PRO A 34 13.79 -3.85 -1.60
C PRO A 34 12.42 -4.23 -2.17
N GLY A 35 11.94 -3.40 -3.10
CA GLY A 35 10.53 -3.27 -3.50
C GLY A 35 9.89 -4.42 -4.26
N LEU A 36 10.30 -5.68 -4.08
CA LEU A 36 9.75 -6.85 -4.78
C LEU A 36 8.47 -7.34 -4.12
N ILE A 37 7.39 -7.50 -4.91
CA ILE A 37 6.10 -7.98 -4.39
C ILE A 37 6.16 -9.43 -3.87
N GLU A 38 7.07 -10.24 -4.41
CA GLU A 38 7.20 -11.66 -4.10
C GLU A 38 7.45 -11.94 -2.62
N TYR A 39 8.18 -11.07 -1.91
CA TYR A 39 8.37 -11.20 -0.45
C TYR A 39 7.03 -11.25 0.30
N TYR A 40 6.04 -10.50 -0.18
CA TYR A 40 4.75 -10.29 0.48
C TYR A 40 3.69 -11.34 0.09
N ARG A 41 4.00 -12.32 -0.78
CA ARG A 41 3.03 -13.31 -1.26
C ARG A 41 2.26 -13.99 -0.12
N THR A 42 2.97 -14.45 0.91
CA THR A 42 2.36 -15.16 2.04
C THR A 42 1.37 -14.25 2.77
N PHE A 43 1.79 -13.06 3.21
CA PHE A 43 0.92 -12.05 3.83
C PHE A 43 -0.30 -11.73 2.98
N LEU A 44 -0.11 -11.42 1.70
CA LEU A 44 -1.21 -11.05 0.79
C LEU A 44 -2.18 -12.22 0.58
N THR A 45 -1.69 -13.47 0.59
CA THR A 45 -2.53 -14.67 0.53
C THR A 45 -3.39 -14.82 1.80
N HIS A 46 -2.79 -14.62 2.98
CA HIS A 46 -3.53 -14.68 4.26
C HIS A 46 -4.50 -13.50 4.42
N LEU A 47 -4.09 -12.27 4.09
CA LEU A 47 -4.93 -11.09 4.08
C LEU A 47 -6.12 -11.26 3.13
N TYR A 48 -5.90 -11.75 1.91
CA TYR A 48 -6.99 -12.09 0.99
C TYR A 48 -7.92 -13.16 1.57
N ALA A 49 -7.38 -14.23 2.18
CA ALA A 49 -8.19 -15.29 2.80
C ALA A 49 -9.03 -14.80 4.01
N ILE A 50 -8.54 -13.81 4.77
CA ILE A 50 -9.26 -13.18 5.87
C ILE A 50 -10.34 -12.24 5.31
N VAL A 51 -9.96 -11.27 4.48
CA VAL A 51 -10.88 -10.23 3.97
C VAL A 51 -11.96 -10.83 3.07
N SER A 52 -11.64 -11.81 2.23
CA SER A 52 -12.62 -12.48 1.35
C SER A 52 -13.76 -13.16 2.11
N ARG A 53 -13.51 -13.69 3.32
CA ARG A 53 -14.54 -14.26 4.18
C ARG A 53 -15.52 -13.21 4.70
N PHE A 54 -15.06 -11.98 4.95
CA PHE A 54 -15.93 -10.87 5.36
C PHE A 54 -16.65 -10.22 4.16
N THR A 55 -15.98 -10.04 3.02
CA THR A 55 -16.57 -9.36 1.85
C THR A 55 -17.59 -10.22 1.11
N SER A 56 -17.36 -11.53 1.01
CA SER A 56 -18.30 -12.47 0.37
C SER A 56 -19.66 -12.49 1.05
N LEU A 57 -19.69 -12.49 2.39
CA LEU A 57 -20.92 -12.37 3.20
C LEU A 57 -21.68 -11.05 2.95
N GLN A 58 -21.01 -9.99 2.49
CA GLN A 58 -21.61 -8.70 2.16
C GLN A 58 -21.93 -8.53 0.66
N GLY A 59 -21.71 -9.56 -0.17
CA GLY A 59 -21.85 -9.46 -1.63
C GLY A 59 -20.87 -8.47 -2.27
N VAL A 60 -19.75 -8.20 -1.60
CA VAL A 60 -18.66 -7.34 -2.07
C VAL A 60 -17.67 -8.18 -2.88
N ASP A 61 -17.41 -7.72 -4.09
CA ASP A 61 -16.43 -8.30 -5.00
C ASP A 61 -15.03 -7.76 -4.63
N LEU A 62 -14.13 -8.67 -4.23
CA LEU A 62 -12.83 -8.33 -3.65
C LEU A 62 -11.71 -8.65 -4.63
N HIS A 63 -10.95 -7.61 -4.98
CA HIS A 63 -9.64 -7.73 -5.59
C HIS A 63 -8.57 -7.33 -4.58
N LEU A 64 -7.50 -8.11 -4.48
CA LEU A 64 -6.25 -7.70 -3.87
C LEU A 64 -5.20 -7.60 -4.98
N PHE A 65 -4.50 -6.48 -5.07
CA PHE A 65 -3.46 -6.23 -6.06
C PHE A 65 -2.20 -5.70 -5.37
N GLY A 66 -1.03 -6.07 -5.89
CA GLY A 66 0.23 -5.38 -5.63
C GLY A 66 1.25 -5.67 -6.72
N GLN A 67 2.21 -4.76 -6.91
CA GLN A 67 3.28 -4.90 -7.89
C GLN A 67 4.61 -4.50 -7.25
N SER A 68 5.74 -4.97 -7.80
CA SER A 68 7.05 -4.46 -7.44
C SER A 68 7.18 -2.96 -7.76
N LEU A 69 8.01 -2.25 -7.00
CA LEU A 69 8.47 -0.92 -7.39
C LEU A 69 9.34 -1.01 -8.66
N GLY A 70 9.42 0.10 -9.41
CA GLY A 70 10.23 0.18 -10.63
C GLY A 70 11.71 -0.10 -10.38
N GLY A 71 12.33 -0.85 -11.29
CA GLY A 71 13.75 -1.26 -11.19
C GLY A 71 14.03 -2.48 -10.28
N PHE A 72 13.02 -3.01 -9.58
CA PHE A 72 13.16 -4.22 -8.74
C PHE A 72 12.73 -5.53 -9.44
N GLY A 73 12.10 -5.45 -10.61
CA GLY A 73 11.62 -6.61 -11.36
C GLY A 73 12.75 -7.52 -11.87
N ILE A 74 12.69 -8.81 -11.55
CA ILE A 74 13.74 -9.79 -11.86
C ILE A 74 13.74 -10.22 -13.35
N HIS A 75 12.62 -10.03 -14.06
CA HIS A 75 12.42 -10.53 -15.42
C HIS A 75 11.88 -9.45 -16.38
N GLN A 76 12.70 -8.44 -16.68
CA GLN A 76 12.43 -7.51 -17.80
C GLN A 76 13.19 -7.94 -19.06
N HIS A 77 12.50 -8.71 -19.90
CA HIS A 77 12.85 -8.95 -21.31
C HIS A 77 11.61 -8.59 -22.15
N GLY A 78 11.44 -7.29 -22.40
CA GLY A 78 10.26 -6.73 -23.08
C GLY A 78 10.40 -5.21 -23.26
N ASP A 79 10.22 -4.46 -22.18
CA ASP A 79 10.10 -2.99 -22.24
C ASP A 79 11.46 -2.27 -22.22
N ALA A 80 12.20 -2.36 -23.32
CA ALA A 80 13.49 -1.68 -23.49
C ALA A 80 13.40 -0.14 -23.37
N ALA A 81 12.21 0.45 -23.45
CA ALA A 81 11.96 1.89 -23.37
C ALA A 81 12.19 2.53 -21.98
N HIS A 82 12.36 1.72 -20.91
CA HIS A 82 12.54 2.22 -19.54
C HIS A 82 13.87 1.81 -18.88
N GLU A 83 14.81 1.19 -19.61
CA GLU A 83 16.12 0.87 -19.03
C GLU A 83 17.00 2.11 -18.81
N ASP A 84 16.87 3.15 -19.65
CA ASP A 84 17.64 4.39 -19.56
C ASP A 84 17.20 5.30 -18.39
N GLU A 85 16.02 5.04 -17.78
CA GLU A 85 15.48 5.78 -16.64
C GLU A 85 15.90 5.18 -15.27
N LEU A 86 16.78 4.18 -15.25
CA LEU A 86 17.20 3.49 -14.03
C LEU A 86 18.54 4.00 -13.46
N PRO A 87 18.69 4.15 -12.12
CA PRO A 87 17.69 3.84 -11.09
C PRO A 87 16.65 4.96 -10.91
N LEU A 88 15.43 4.57 -10.56
CA LEU A 88 14.31 5.48 -10.30
C LEU A 88 14.33 6.01 -8.86
N GLY A 89 14.26 7.32 -8.68
CA GLY A 89 14.06 7.97 -7.37
C GLY A 89 12.63 7.87 -6.84
N LEU A 90 12.41 8.33 -5.60
CA LEU A 90 11.16 8.19 -4.85
C LEU A 90 9.97 8.86 -5.55
N GLU A 91 10.16 10.07 -6.09
CA GLU A 91 9.13 10.77 -6.88
C GLU A 91 8.68 9.94 -8.10
N ALA A 92 9.63 9.35 -8.83
CA ALA A 92 9.31 8.50 -9.98
C ALA A 92 8.59 7.20 -9.57
N GLN A 93 8.84 6.67 -8.37
CA GLN A 93 8.02 5.58 -7.81
C GLN A 93 6.61 6.04 -7.47
N ILE A 94 6.44 7.20 -6.83
CA ILE A 94 5.13 7.77 -6.48
C ILE A 94 4.26 7.90 -7.74
N GLN A 95 4.80 8.49 -8.80
CA GLN A 95 4.09 8.63 -10.07
C GLN A 95 3.73 7.27 -10.69
N ARG A 96 4.67 6.31 -10.73
CA ARG A 96 4.42 4.97 -11.31
C ARG A 96 3.38 4.18 -10.52
N VAL A 97 3.43 4.20 -9.18
CA VAL A 97 2.47 3.52 -8.32
C VAL A 97 1.09 4.17 -8.39
N HIS A 98 1.02 5.51 -8.50
CA HIS A 98 -0.23 6.24 -8.72
C HIS A 98 -0.92 5.83 -10.04
N HIS A 99 -0.17 5.74 -11.15
CA HIS A 99 -0.69 5.26 -12.43
C HIS A 99 -1.15 3.79 -12.34
N THR A 100 -0.34 2.91 -11.76
CA THR A 100 -0.69 1.49 -11.57
C THR A 100 -1.96 1.29 -10.71
N LEU A 101 -2.20 2.17 -9.72
CA LEU A 101 -3.45 2.18 -8.94
C LEU A 101 -4.66 2.55 -9.80
N LEU A 102 -4.55 3.57 -10.64
CA LEU A 102 -5.61 3.99 -11.54
C LEU A 102 -5.92 2.90 -12.58
N ASP A 103 -4.90 2.32 -13.21
CA ASP A 103 -5.04 1.20 -14.16
C ASP A 103 -5.69 -0.02 -13.52
N ALA A 104 -5.24 -0.41 -12.31
CA ALA A 104 -5.82 -1.53 -11.56
C ALA A 104 -7.30 -1.28 -11.26
N ALA A 105 -7.67 -0.09 -10.77
CA ALA A 105 -9.06 0.25 -10.49
C ALA A 105 -9.91 0.39 -11.77
N GLN A 106 -9.35 0.89 -12.88
CA GLN A 106 -10.04 0.98 -14.17
C GLN A 106 -10.28 -0.40 -14.79
N SER A 107 -9.33 -1.33 -14.67
CA SER A 107 -9.48 -2.72 -15.13
C SER A 107 -10.62 -3.48 -14.44
N MET A 108 -11.06 -3.01 -13.27
CA MET A 108 -12.18 -3.55 -12.52
C MET A 108 -13.55 -3.03 -12.98
N ARG A 109 -13.61 -2.14 -13.98
CA ARG A 109 -14.86 -1.55 -14.48
C ARG A 109 -15.37 -2.36 -15.67
N ILE A 110 -16.63 -2.78 -15.61
CA ILE A 110 -17.25 -3.71 -16.58
C ILE A 110 -18.05 -2.94 -17.64
N SER A 111 -18.57 -1.75 -17.28
CA SER A 111 -19.31 -0.88 -18.18
C SER A 111 -19.21 0.56 -17.73
N ASP A 112 -19.42 1.49 -18.65
CA ASP A 112 -19.51 2.91 -18.30
C ASP A 112 -20.75 3.19 -17.44
N GLY A 113 -20.68 4.21 -16.59
CA GLY A 113 -21.68 4.45 -15.54
C GLY A 113 -21.61 3.47 -14.34
N ASP A 114 -20.60 2.60 -14.29
CA ASP A 114 -20.27 1.82 -13.08
C ASP A 114 -20.09 2.73 -11.85
N ARG A 115 -20.28 2.17 -10.64
CA ARG A 115 -19.92 2.89 -9.39
C ARG A 115 -18.41 3.15 -9.32
N PRO A 116 -17.94 4.14 -8.54
CA PRO A 116 -16.53 4.24 -8.19
C PRO A 116 -16.07 2.94 -7.51
N VAL A 117 -14.85 2.49 -7.83
CA VAL A 117 -14.23 1.36 -7.14
C VAL A 117 -13.76 1.84 -5.77
N LYS A 118 -14.17 1.17 -4.70
CA LYS A 118 -13.67 1.49 -3.35
C LYS A 118 -12.26 0.94 -3.21
N VAL A 119 -11.32 1.78 -2.77
CA VAL A 119 -9.91 1.42 -2.60
C VAL A 119 -9.53 1.48 -1.13
N VAL A 120 -8.85 0.44 -0.65
CA VAL A 120 -8.03 0.48 0.57
C VAL A 120 -6.59 0.38 0.14
N LEU A 121 -5.79 1.41 0.45
CA LEU A 121 -4.35 1.36 0.24
C LEU A 121 -3.68 0.65 1.42
N VAL A 122 -2.62 -0.11 1.15
CA VAL A 122 -1.80 -0.75 2.18
C VAL A 122 -0.33 -0.52 1.83
N GLY A 123 0.44 0.10 2.71
CA GLY A 123 1.83 0.49 2.46
C GLY A 123 2.78 -0.05 3.52
N HIS A 124 3.91 -0.61 3.10
CA HIS A 124 4.96 -1.10 3.99
C HIS A 124 6.26 -0.32 3.82
N SER A 125 6.91 0.09 4.92
CA SER A 125 8.17 0.88 4.89
C SER A 125 8.04 2.10 3.94
N VAL A 126 8.93 2.31 2.98
CA VAL A 126 8.78 3.39 1.96
C VAL A 126 7.43 3.36 1.21
N GLY A 127 6.82 2.19 1.03
CA GLY A 127 5.47 2.06 0.46
C GLY A 127 4.38 2.74 1.30
N ALA A 128 4.62 2.97 2.59
CA ALA A 128 3.77 3.74 3.48
C ALA A 128 3.89 5.26 3.24
N TYR A 129 5.09 5.76 2.88
CA TYR A 129 5.28 7.14 2.43
C TYR A 129 4.59 7.36 1.07
N ILE A 130 4.80 6.44 0.12
CA ILE A 130 4.17 6.47 -1.21
C ILE A 130 2.64 6.46 -1.10
N LEU A 131 2.07 5.74 -0.12
CA LEU A 131 0.64 5.75 0.20
C LEU A 131 0.16 7.16 0.59
N LEU A 132 0.87 7.86 1.47
CA LEU A 132 0.50 9.22 1.90
C LEU A 132 0.58 10.22 0.75
N GLU A 133 1.60 10.13 -0.11
CA GLU A 133 1.72 10.98 -1.29
C GLU A 133 0.62 10.70 -2.33
N ILE A 134 0.23 9.43 -2.54
CA ILE A 134 -0.92 9.08 -3.39
C ILE A 134 -2.22 9.68 -2.82
N LEU A 135 -2.43 9.64 -1.50
CA LEU A 135 -3.58 10.27 -0.86
C LEU A 135 -3.55 11.81 -1.04
N ARG A 136 -2.39 12.43 -0.91
CA ARG A 136 -2.18 13.87 -1.10
C ARG A 136 -2.50 14.30 -2.54
N LEU A 137 -1.91 13.63 -3.53
CA LEU A 137 -2.18 13.87 -4.96
C LEU A 137 -3.68 13.73 -5.27
N GLN A 138 -4.37 12.79 -4.63
CA GLN A 138 -5.82 12.60 -4.78
C GLN A 138 -6.65 13.69 -4.08
N GLN A 139 -6.18 14.27 -2.96
CA GLN A 139 -6.80 15.45 -2.34
C GLN A 139 -6.58 16.72 -3.17
N GLU A 140 -5.35 16.98 -3.63
CA GLU A 140 -5.03 18.10 -4.52
C GLU A 140 -5.86 18.02 -5.82
N SER A 141 -5.98 16.84 -6.43
CA SER A 141 -6.83 16.59 -7.61
C SER A 141 -8.31 16.86 -7.36
N ARG A 142 -8.84 16.52 -6.16
CA ARG A 142 -10.22 16.82 -5.76
C ARG A 142 -10.48 18.32 -5.58
N ARG A 143 -9.47 19.09 -5.14
CA ARG A 143 -9.56 20.55 -4.98
C ARG A 143 -9.46 21.31 -6.31
N GLN A 144 -8.94 20.67 -7.37
CA GLN A 144 -8.82 21.23 -8.72
C GLN A 144 -9.87 20.71 -9.73
N ASP A 145 -10.79 19.86 -9.27
CA ASP A 145 -12.09 19.53 -9.88
C ASP A 145 -12.10 19.10 -11.36
N LYS A 146 -11.25 18.11 -11.73
CA LYS A 146 -11.25 17.53 -13.10
C LYS A 146 -11.10 16.00 -13.16
N LEU A 147 -12.25 15.35 -13.41
CA LEU A 147 -12.44 14.12 -14.21
C LEU A 147 -11.76 12.79 -13.78
N GLN A 148 -10.45 12.74 -13.48
CA GLN A 148 -9.77 11.46 -13.20
C GLN A 148 -10.28 10.74 -11.94
N THR A 149 -10.56 11.51 -10.88
CA THR A 149 -10.91 10.94 -9.56
C THR A 149 -12.34 10.36 -9.49
N GLN A 150 -13.18 10.53 -10.52
CA GLN A 150 -14.57 10.05 -10.50
C GLN A 150 -14.69 8.52 -10.41
N TYR A 151 -13.65 7.77 -10.83
CA TYR A 151 -13.68 6.32 -10.93
C TYR A 151 -13.19 5.59 -9.66
N VAL A 152 -12.56 6.31 -8.73
CA VAL A 152 -11.87 5.74 -7.55
C VAL A 152 -12.29 6.45 -6.26
N GLU A 153 -12.78 5.69 -5.30
CA GLU A 153 -13.11 6.17 -3.95
C GLU A 153 -12.17 5.51 -2.94
N ILE A 154 -11.06 6.18 -2.59
CA ILE A 154 -10.20 5.69 -1.50
C ILE A 154 -10.94 5.87 -0.19
N VAL A 155 -11.18 4.77 0.53
CA VAL A 155 -11.93 4.72 1.79
C VAL A 155 -11.05 4.52 3.02
N GLY A 156 -9.79 4.12 2.84
CA GLY A 156 -8.82 4.02 3.92
C GLY A 156 -7.40 3.67 3.48
N GLY A 157 -6.47 3.80 4.42
CA GLY A 157 -5.05 3.47 4.26
C GLY A 157 -4.49 2.74 5.48
N ILE A 158 -3.70 1.70 5.28
CA ILE A 158 -3.02 0.90 6.32
C ILE A 158 -1.50 1.00 6.13
N LEU A 159 -0.75 1.35 7.18
CA LEU A 159 0.70 1.56 7.15
C LEU A 159 1.41 0.59 8.12
N SER A 160 2.56 0.01 7.73
CA SER A 160 3.17 -1.13 8.45
C SER A 160 4.71 -1.21 8.39
N LEU A 161 5.35 -1.69 9.47
CA LEU A 161 6.81 -1.84 9.70
C LEU A 161 7.07 -3.00 10.73
N VAL A 162 7.58 -4.23 10.39
CA VAL A 162 7.56 -5.48 11.25
C VAL A 162 8.57 -6.78 11.06
N THR A 163 9.95 -6.88 11.23
CA THR A 163 11.00 -7.88 10.65
C THR A 163 11.76 -8.99 11.48
N ARG A 164 12.21 -10.09 10.80
CA ARG A 164 13.62 -10.65 10.74
C ARG A 164 13.71 -11.91 9.81
N PHE A 165 14.86 -12.29 9.25
CA PHE A 165 14.98 -13.21 8.08
C PHE A 165 15.08 -14.76 8.33
N PRO A 166 14.55 -15.60 7.40
CA PRO A 166 15.00 -16.98 7.17
C PRO A 166 14.97 -17.38 5.65
N HIS A 167 14.71 -18.65 5.35
CA HIS A 167 15.07 -19.35 4.12
C HIS A 167 14.21 -19.08 2.87
N ASP A 168 12.87 -18.98 2.96
CA ASP A 168 12.05 -18.81 1.73
C ASP A 168 12.26 -17.45 1.07
N ALA A 169 12.41 -16.41 1.89
CA ALA A 169 12.84 -15.09 1.43
C ALA A 169 14.20 -15.14 0.72
N ALA A 170 15.11 -16.07 1.10
CA ALA A 170 16.42 -16.19 0.47
C ALA A 170 16.33 -16.60 -1.01
N ALA A 171 15.24 -17.23 -1.48
CA ALA A 171 15.03 -17.46 -2.91
C ALA A 171 14.78 -16.13 -3.66
N THR A 172 13.88 -15.29 -3.14
CA THR A 172 13.61 -13.94 -3.66
C THR A 172 14.83 -13.04 -3.53
N THR A 173 15.56 -13.09 -2.42
CA THR A 173 16.81 -12.34 -2.21
C THR A 173 17.92 -12.81 -3.16
N ALA A 174 18.08 -14.12 -3.38
CA ALA A 174 19.07 -14.63 -4.33
C ALA A 174 18.74 -14.25 -5.79
N ALA A 175 17.46 -14.17 -6.15
CA ALA A 175 17.03 -13.69 -7.46
C ALA A 175 17.22 -12.16 -7.61
N PHE A 176 16.92 -11.40 -6.55
CA PHE A 176 17.18 -9.95 -6.46
C PHE A 176 18.67 -9.61 -6.56
N ILE A 177 19.55 -10.31 -5.82
CA ILE A 177 21.01 -10.13 -5.88
C ILE A 177 21.57 -10.42 -7.27
N LYS A 178 20.93 -11.34 -8.03
CA LYS A 178 21.30 -11.67 -9.41
C LYS A 178 20.67 -10.75 -10.47
N SER A 179 19.80 -9.81 -10.09
CA SER A 179 19.14 -8.90 -11.03
C SER A 179 20.09 -7.80 -11.51
N LYS A 180 19.94 -7.38 -12.78
CA LYS A 180 20.79 -6.37 -13.44
C LYS A 180 20.87 -5.04 -12.67
N TRP A 181 19.76 -4.62 -12.05
CA TRP A 181 19.63 -3.30 -11.43
C TRP A 181 19.30 -3.33 -9.93
N GLY A 182 18.78 -4.42 -9.37
CA GLY A 182 18.10 -4.42 -8.08
C GLY A 182 18.92 -3.86 -6.90
N ILE A 183 20.20 -4.23 -6.78
CA ILE A 183 21.07 -3.70 -5.70
C ILE A 183 21.28 -2.18 -5.86
N ARG A 184 21.51 -1.70 -7.09
CA ARG A 184 21.68 -0.27 -7.38
C ARG A 184 20.36 0.50 -7.18
N GLN A 185 19.23 -0.09 -7.55
CA GLN A 185 17.90 0.46 -7.33
C GLN A 185 17.58 0.56 -5.83
N ALA A 186 17.85 -0.48 -5.03
CA ALA A 186 17.62 -0.50 -3.59
C ALA A 186 18.45 0.55 -2.84
N LEU A 187 19.74 0.69 -3.19
CA LEU A 187 20.64 1.67 -2.59
C LEU A 187 20.33 3.11 -3.04
N HIS A 188 19.88 3.31 -4.29
CA HIS A 188 19.41 4.62 -4.76
C HIS A 188 18.13 5.04 -4.03
N MET A 189 17.14 4.13 -3.97
CA MET A 189 15.92 4.30 -3.17
C MET A 189 16.24 4.64 -1.71
N ALA A 190 17.05 3.84 -1.02
CA ALA A 190 17.38 4.07 0.39
C ALA A 190 18.09 5.43 0.62
N LYS A 191 18.90 5.89 -0.33
CA LYS A 191 19.52 7.22 -0.27
C LYS A 191 18.49 8.34 -0.45
N ASP A 192 17.57 8.18 -1.40
CA ASP A 192 16.55 9.18 -1.74
C ASP A 192 15.44 9.24 -0.69
N GLU A 193 15.09 8.09 -0.08
CA GLU A 193 14.29 7.94 1.13
C GLU A 193 14.89 8.78 2.28
N ILE A 194 16.17 8.57 2.62
CA ILE A 194 16.86 9.31 3.70
C ILE A 194 16.95 10.82 3.42
N ALA A 195 17.01 11.23 2.16
CA ALA A 195 17.05 12.64 1.78
C ALA A 195 15.66 13.33 1.78
N THR A 196 14.58 12.56 1.62
CA THR A 196 13.22 13.09 1.36
C THR A 196 12.24 12.87 2.52
N ILE A 197 12.45 11.82 3.32
CA ILE A 197 11.55 11.41 4.40
C ILE A 197 12.15 11.89 5.74
N THR A 198 11.89 13.16 6.06
CA THR A 198 12.53 13.85 7.21
C THR A 198 11.55 14.29 8.29
N GLU A 199 10.59 15.15 7.95
CA GLU A 199 9.62 15.75 8.89
C GLU A 199 8.17 15.53 8.44
N ASP A 200 7.22 15.67 9.38
CA ASP A 200 5.77 15.59 9.09
C ASP A 200 5.33 16.85 8.32
N ARG A 201 5.44 16.77 7.00
CA ARG A 201 5.08 17.83 6.05
C ARG A 201 3.59 17.87 5.68
N TRP A 202 2.76 17.00 6.27
CA TRP A 202 1.38 16.81 5.82
C TRP A 202 0.37 17.52 6.74
N ASP A 203 -0.70 18.01 6.14
CA ASP A 203 -1.71 18.81 6.84
C ASP A 203 -2.77 17.96 7.56
N ASP A 204 -3.55 18.63 8.41
CA ASP A 204 -4.64 18.02 9.17
C ASP A 204 -5.74 17.42 8.27
N GLU A 205 -5.83 17.79 6.99
CA GLU A 205 -6.81 17.24 6.05
C GLU A 205 -6.35 15.89 5.49
N LEU A 206 -5.06 15.71 5.18
CA LEU A 206 -4.48 14.41 4.84
C LEU A 206 -4.50 13.46 6.04
N TRP A 207 -4.11 13.95 7.22
CA TRP A 207 -4.17 13.20 8.48
C TRP A 207 -5.62 12.91 8.93
N GLY A 208 -6.63 13.48 8.26
CA GLY A 208 -8.05 13.36 8.63
C GLY A 208 -8.44 14.09 9.92
N ALA A 209 -7.47 14.64 10.66
CA ALA A 209 -7.60 15.33 11.94
C ALA A 209 -8.44 16.62 11.86
N ALA A 210 -8.48 17.29 10.70
CA ALA A 210 -9.18 18.56 10.48
C ALA A 210 -10.67 18.45 10.86
N VAL A 211 -11.12 19.18 11.87
CA VAL A 211 -12.41 18.96 12.55
C VAL A 211 -13.62 19.11 11.59
N ALA A 212 -13.55 20.01 10.60
CA ALA A 212 -14.63 20.30 9.67
C ALA A 212 -14.34 19.79 8.24
N SER A 213 -15.09 18.78 7.78
CA SER A 213 -15.21 18.43 6.37
C SER A 213 -16.54 17.73 6.11
N SER A 214 -17.22 18.10 5.02
CA SER A 214 -18.46 17.45 4.54
C SER A 214 -18.19 16.23 3.64
N SER A 215 -16.93 15.98 3.30
CA SER A 215 -16.50 14.86 2.45
C SER A 215 -16.22 13.60 3.27
N PRO A 216 -16.33 12.39 2.68
CA PRO A 216 -15.82 11.17 3.30
C PRO A 216 -14.31 11.28 3.54
N LYS A 217 -13.89 11.35 4.80
CA LYS A 217 -12.47 11.33 5.19
C LYS A 217 -11.87 9.94 4.96
N THR A 218 -10.65 9.89 4.44
CA THR A 218 -9.84 8.66 4.42
C THR A 218 -9.59 8.20 5.85
N LYS A 219 -9.96 6.96 6.18
CA LYS A 219 -9.61 6.38 7.49
C LYS A 219 -8.18 5.83 7.45
N LEU A 220 -7.31 6.36 8.29
CA LEU A 220 -5.91 5.93 8.39
C LEU A 220 -5.69 5.01 9.59
N PHE A 221 -4.94 3.93 9.36
CA PHE A 221 -4.44 3.02 10.39
C PHE A 221 -2.93 2.84 10.25
N PHE A 222 -2.21 2.96 11.37
CA PHE A 222 -0.75 2.78 11.44
C PHE A 222 -0.40 1.66 12.41
N TYR A 223 0.48 0.75 11.98
CA TYR A 223 1.03 -0.33 12.79
C TYR A 223 2.56 -0.20 12.85
N PHE A 224 3.06 0.33 13.97
CA PHE A 224 4.49 0.50 14.22
C PHE A 224 5.06 -0.72 14.96
N GLY A 225 6.26 -1.17 14.61
CA GLY A 225 7.03 -2.05 15.49
C GLY A 225 7.40 -1.35 16.80
N GLU A 226 7.41 -2.11 17.90
CA GLU A 226 7.77 -1.59 19.23
C GLU A 226 9.24 -1.16 19.29
N ASN A 227 10.12 -1.93 18.67
CA ASN A 227 11.57 -1.74 18.68
C ASN A 227 12.12 -2.05 17.26
N ASP A 228 11.67 -1.33 16.24
CA ASP A 228 12.00 -1.66 14.85
C ASP A 228 13.41 -1.22 14.42
N HIS A 229 13.89 -0.11 14.99
CA HIS A 229 15.16 0.59 14.69
C HIS A 229 15.26 1.25 13.30
N TRP A 230 14.14 1.48 12.62
CA TRP A 230 14.05 2.22 11.35
C TRP A 230 13.18 3.47 11.49
N VAL A 231 12.21 3.47 12.40
CA VAL A 231 11.64 4.69 12.98
C VAL A 231 12.18 4.80 14.41
N ALA A 232 12.78 5.95 14.74
CA ALA A 232 13.22 6.21 16.10
C ALA A 232 12.00 6.31 17.03
N ASP A 233 12.04 5.64 18.19
CA ASP A 233 10.94 5.59 19.17
C ASP A 233 10.39 6.99 19.47
N ARG A 234 11.28 7.95 19.72
CA ARG A 234 10.93 9.35 19.94
C ARG A 234 10.09 9.94 18.80
N THR A 235 10.48 9.70 17.53
CA THR A 235 9.77 10.23 16.36
C THR A 235 8.42 9.56 16.16
N ARG A 236 8.32 8.25 16.41
CA ARG A 236 7.04 7.52 16.47
C ARG A 236 6.13 8.13 17.54
N ASP A 237 6.64 8.31 18.75
CA ASP A 237 5.85 8.71 19.91
C ASP A 237 5.43 10.19 19.83
N GLU A 238 6.28 11.07 19.29
CA GLU A 238 5.94 12.46 18.94
C GLU A 238 4.84 12.52 17.85
N LEU A 239 4.93 11.68 16.80
CA LEU A 239 3.90 11.58 15.76
C LEU A 239 2.57 11.06 16.30
N ILE A 240 2.59 10.01 17.13
CA ILE A 240 1.40 9.46 17.80
C ILE A 240 0.76 10.53 18.69
N ALA A 241 1.55 11.24 19.51
CA ALA A 241 1.05 12.29 20.39
C ALA A 241 0.40 13.47 19.62
N ALA A 242 0.95 13.85 18.47
CA ALA A 242 0.42 14.92 17.63
C ALA A 242 -0.83 14.51 16.82
N ARG A 243 -0.82 13.31 16.23
CA ARG A 243 -1.79 12.92 15.19
C ARG A 243 -2.85 11.93 15.66
N ALA A 244 -2.50 10.92 16.48
CA ALA A 244 -3.35 9.75 16.71
C ALA A 244 -4.69 10.04 17.40
N TYR A 245 -5.66 9.14 17.19
CA TYR A 245 -6.92 9.08 17.93
C TYR A 245 -6.69 8.95 19.44
N GLN A 246 -7.35 9.82 20.21
CA GLN A 246 -7.35 9.78 21.67
C GLN A 246 -8.76 9.50 22.18
N THR A 247 -8.99 8.30 22.72
CA THR A 247 -10.30 7.82 23.22
C THR A 247 -10.90 8.77 24.27
N THR A 248 -10.05 9.41 25.08
CA THR A 248 -10.43 10.40 26.10
C THR A 248 -10.94 11.73 25.55
N ARG A 249 -10.80 11.99 24.25
CA ARG A 249 -11.20 13.24 23.58
C ARG A 249 -12.32 13.06 22.54
N GLY A 250 -12.72 11.82 22.24
CA GLY A 250 -13.76 11.53 21.25
C GLY A 250 -13.38 11.81 19.78
N GLU A 251 -12.08 11.98 19.48
CA GLU A 251 -11.57 12.41 18.17
C GLU A 251 -11.53 11.27 17.12
N GLU A 252 -12.59 10.46 17.01
CA GLU A 252 -12.66 9.20 16.21
C GLU A 252 -12.41 9.34 14.69
N TRP A 253 -12.27 10.58 14.21
CA TRP A 253 -11.89 10.90 12.85
C TRP A 253 -10.37 10.94 12.61
N ARG A 254 -9.55 10.95 13.68
CA ARG A 254 -8.09 10.91 13.61
C ARG A 254 -7.57 9.51 13.21
N PRO A 255 -6.30 9.37 12.79
CA PRO A 255 -5.69 8.09 12.52
C PRO A 255 -5.68 7.21 13.76
N LYS A 256 -6.08 5.94 13.62
CA LYS A 256 -5.81 4.93 14.64
C LYS A 256 -4.34 4.53 14.51
N MET A 257 -3.55 4.70 15.55
CA MET A 257 -2.14 4.31 15.56
C MET A 257 -1.91 3.29 16.67
N GLU A 258 -1.30 2.15 16.32
CA GLU A 258 -0.94 1.09 17.26
C GLU A 258 0.57 0.83 17.21
N ILE A 259 1.13 0.58 18.39
CA ILE A 259 2.48 0.02 18.57
C ILE A 259 2.30 -1.47 18.79
N ASP A 260 3.12 -2.28 18.13
CA ASP A 260 3.11 -3.73 18.27
C ASP A 260 3.36 -4.19 19.72
N GLN A 261 2.77 -5.33 20.08
CA GLN A 261 2.92 -6.00 21.38
C GLN A 261 3.35 -7.47 21.23
N ASN A 262 3.70 -7.89 20.01
CA ASN A 262 3.86 -9.29 19.61
C ASN A 262 5.30 -9.59 19.13
N ASN A 263 6.22 -8.63 19.34
CA ASN A 263 7.65 -8.68 18.97
C ASN A 263 7.89 -8.85 17.46
N ILE A 264 7.20 -8.00 16.69
CA ILE A 264 7.30 -7.87 15.25
C ILE A 264 8.09 -6.52 14.94
N PRO A 265 9.32 -6.50 14.36
CA PRO A 265 10.22 -5.30 14.13
C PRO A 265 9.98 -4.29 12.96
N HIS A 266 10.75 -4.24 11.83
CA HIS A 266 10.57 -3.36 10.61
C HIS A 266 10.05 -3.96 9.24
N GLY A 267 10.10 -5.27 8.92
CA GLY A 267 9.39 -5.89 7.77
C GLY A 267 9.03 -7.40 7.80
N PHE A 268 7.73 -7.69 7.88
CA PHE A 268 7.10 -8.95 8.35
C PHE A 268 6.99 -10.08 7.37
N CYS A 269 6.89 -9.75 6.09
CA CYS A 269 6.50 -10.64 5.02
C CYS A 269 7.33 -11.95 4.99
N ILE A 270 8.56 -11.81 5.50
CA ILE A 270 9.62 -12.77 5.69
C ILE A 270 9.37 -13.88 6.76
N LYS A 271 8.57 -13.64 7.83
CA LYS A 271 8.23 -14.63 8.89
C LYS A 271 6.84 -14.46 9.47
N HIS A 272 6.44 -13.22 9.72
CA HIS A 272 5.26 -12.86 10.49
C HIS A 272 4.07 -12.52 9.58
N SER A 273 4.13 -12.94 8.31
CA SER A 273 3.07 -12.81 7.30
C SER A 273 1.66 -13.19 7.79
N VAL A 274 1.53 -14.19 8.67
CA VAL A 274 0.23 -14.58 9.24
C VAL A 274 -0.21 -13.62 10.35
N PRO A 275 0.49 -13.46 11.49
CA PRO A 275 0.05 -12.58 12.58
C PRO A 275 0.00 -11.08 12.21
N THR A 276 0.70 -10.64 11.14
CA THR A 276 0.53 -9.28 10.59
C THR A 276 -0.70 -9.15 9.69
N ALA A 277 -1.17 -10.22 9.03
CA ALA A 277 -2.41 -10.20 8.25
C ALA A 277 -3.69 -10.24 9.12
N GLU A 278 -3.53 -10.48 10.43
CA GLU A 278 -4.59 -10.55 11.43
C GLU A 278 -4.75 -9.25 12.24
N LYS A 279 -4.12 -8.15 11.79
CA LYS A 279 -4.18 -6.79 12.38
C LYS A 279 -5.02 -5.84 11.51
#